data_AF-A0AAV9IXF6-F1
#
_entry.id   AF-A0AAV9IXF6-F1
#
_cell.length_a   1.000
_cell.length_b   1.000
_cell.length_c   1.000
_cell.angle_alpha   90.00
_cell.angle_beta   90.00
_cell.angle_gamma   90.00
#
_symmetry.space_group_name_H-M   'P 1'
#
loop_
_entity.id
_entity.type
_entity.pdbx_description
1 polymer ?
#
loop_
_entity_poly.entity_id
_entity_poly.type
_entity_poly.pdbx_seq_one_letter_code
_entity_poly.pdbx_strand_id
1 'polypeptide(L)'
;MSCGCENSRGANTFHGMFLTFLLALGGALLGLGIWATIDNAGFNLNFHGWYAAVAKTGVAAIVVGSAAIIISLFGCLLFCRSGKCCGGLTKVVFIFLLILLAAVMILIGIFSILLALGPSGPSWAKNTFRDAWLDTVKNDPSVACGIEKQYSCTGFYSNTNCSTTPQECPQGCSGYNSSRNGCFQALTTQYQKWFIPMACVSLAAAVLSIIDLLLMCCIGPIGAEDRYGSRTDYYSRRAKV
;
A
#
# COMPACT_ATOMS: atom_id res chain seq x y z
N MET A 1 -18.42 26.45 5.98
CA MET A 1 -17.41 26.72 7.01
C MET A 1 -16.15 27.19 6.31
N SER A 2 -15.85 28.49 6.36
CA SER A 2 -14.59 29.03 5.85
C SER A 2 -13.59 29.00 6.98
N CYS A 3 -12.70 28.02 6.99
CA CYS A 3 -11.53 28.05 7.86
C CYS A 3 -10.60 29.14 7.32
N GLY A 4 -10.57 30.29 8.00
CA GLY A 4 -9.62 31.36 7.75
C GLY A 4 -8.26 30.95 8.28
N CYS A 5 -7.46 30.27 7.47
CA CYS A 5 -6.02 30.24 7.64
C CYS A 5 -5.43 31.09 6.51
N GLU A 6 -4.76 32.19 6.85
CA GLU A 6 -3.83 32.86 5.95
C GLU A 6 -2.91 31.79 5.33
N ASN A 7 -2.53 32.00 4.07
CA ASN A 7 -1.69 31.11 3.27
C ASN A 7 -0.39 30.75 4.03
N SER A 8 -0.46 29.68 4.83
CA SER A 8 0.58 29.29 5.75
C SER A 8 1.74 28.72 4.95
N ARG A 9 2.86 29.45 4.91
CA ARG A 9 4.12 28.95 4.33
C ARG A 9 4.46 27.56 4.86
N GLY A 10 4.12 27.26 6.12
CA GLY A 10 4.29 25.94 6.72
C GLY A 10 3.47 24.85 6.05
N ALA A 11 2.19 25.10 5.74
CA ALA A 11 1.31 24.12 5.09
C ALA A 11 1.81 23.77 3.67
N ASN A 12 2.20 24.77 2.89
CA ASN A 12 2.77 24.55 1.55
C ASN A 12 4.12 23.80 1.61
N THR A 13 4.94 24.09 2.62
CA THR A 13 6.22 23.38 2.81
C THR A 13 5.98 21.92 3.18
N PHE A 14 5.07 21.65 4.14
CA PHE A 14 4.71 20.27 4.51
C PHE A 14 4.17 19.49 3.32
N HIS A 15 3.24 20.08 2.55
CA HIS A 15 2.68 19.46 1.35
C HIS A 15 3.78 19.09 0.34
N GLY A 16 4.72 20.00 0.08
CA GLY A 16 5.86 19.72 -0.80
C GLY A 16 6.76 18.59 -0.29
N MET A 17 7.06 18.56 1.02
CA MET A 17 7.83 17.46 1.62
C MET A 17 7.10 16.12 1.50
N PHE A 18 5.80 16.10 1.79
CA PHE A 18 4.96 14.91 1.71
C PHE A 18 4.87 14.35 0.28
N LEU A 19 4.67 15.21 -0.73
CA LEU A 19 4.65 14.78 -2.13
C LEU A 19 6.00 14.21 -2.57
N THR A 20 7.11 14.79 -2.10
CA THR A 20 8.47 14.30 -2.37
C THR A 20 8.68 12.92 -1.73
N PHE A 21 8.21 12.74 -0.49
CA PHE A 21 8.20 11.45 0.20
C PHE A 21 7.39 10.41 -0.57
N LEU A 22 6.16 10.74 -1.00
CA LEU A 22 5.32 9.84 -1.80
C LEU A 22 5.95 9.49 -3.15
N LEU A 23 6.63 10.44 -3.79
CA LEU A 23 7.31 10.21 -5.06
C LEU A 23 8.49 9.25 -4.89
N ALA A 24 9.31 9.46 -3.86
CA ALA A 24 10.42 8.59 -3.52
C ALA A 24 9.96 7.18 -3.13
N LEU A 25 8.92 7.09 -2.29
CA LEU A 25 8.31 5.82 -1.89
C LEU A 25 7.70 5.10 -3.09
N GLY A 26 6.95 5.81 -3.93
CA GLY A 26 6.33 5.26 -5.14
C GLY A 26 7.36 4.75 -6.13
N GLY A 27 8.45 5.50 -6.36
CA GLY A 27 9.58 5.09 -7.18
C GLY A 27 10.29 3.85 -6.63
N ALA A 28 10.54 3.81 -5.32
CA ALA A 28 11.14 2.64 -4.68
C ALA A 28 10.26 1.39 -4.80
N LEU A 29 8.96 1.51 -4.53
CA LEU A 29 8.01 0.40 -4.66
C LEU A 29 7.88 -0.08 -6.10
N LEU A 30 7.85 0.84 -7.08
CA LEU A 30 7.80 0.49 -8.49
C LEU A 30 9.06 -0.27 -8.92
N GLY A 31 10.24 0.23 -8.54
CA GLY A 31 11.52 -0.43 -8.84
C GLY A 31 11.64 -1.80 -8.19
N LEU A 32 11.33 -1.90 -6.89
CA LEU A 32 11.31 -3.18 -6.17
C LEU A 32 10.28 -4.15 -6.73
N GLY A 33 9.11 -3.66 -7.15
CA GLY A 33 8.06 -4.48 -7.74
C GLY A 33 8.45 -5.04 -9.10
N ILE A 34 9.08 -4.24 -9.97
CA ILE A 34 9.63 -4.71 -11.25
C ILE A 34 10.71 -5.76 -11.00
N TRP A 35 11.65 -5.49 -10.10
CA TRP A 35 12.72 -6.43 -9.74
C TRP A 35 12.13 -7.75 -9.22
N ALA A 36 11.21 -7.69 -8.25
CA ALA A 36 10.56 -8.87 -7.68
C ALA A 36 9.76 -9.68 -8.72
N THR A 37 9.14 -9.01 -9.68
CA THR A 37 8.40 -9.68 -10.76
C THR A 37 9.34 -10.44 -11.70
N ILE A 38 10.51 -9.88 -12.01
CA ILE A 38 11.51 -10.52 -12.88
C ILE A 38 12.17 -11.71 -12.16
N ASP A 39 12.49 -11.55 -10.89
CA ASP A 39 13.17 -12.59 -10.09
C ASP A 39 12.21 -13.66 -9.55
N ASN A 40 10.91 -13.56 -9.87
CA ASN A 40 9.84 -14.40 -9.30
C ASN A 40 9.85 -14.41 -7.76
N ALA A 41 10.26 -13.30 -7.15
CA ALA A 41 10.28 -13.15 -5.70
C ALA A 41 8.85 -13.02 -5.17
N GLY A 42 8.43 -13.93 -4.29
CA GLY A 42 7.10 -13.94 -3.69
C GLY A 42 6.68 -15.33 -3.21
N PHE A 43 5.42 -15.45 -2.79
CA PHE A 43 4.81 -16.75 -2.51
C PHE A 43 4.44 -17.40 -3.84
N ASN A 44 5.19 -18.41 -4.26
CA ASN A 44 4.81 -19.24 -5.40
C ASN A 44 3.70 -20.22 -4.98
N LEU A 45 2.56 -19.69 -4.54
CA LEU A 45 1.37 -20.44 -4.16
C LEU A 45 0.25 -20.07 -5.12
N ASN A 46 -0.58 -21.04 -5.45
CA ASN A 46 -1.70 -20.88 -6.38
C ASN A 46 -2.93 -20.29 -5.66
N PHE A 47 -2.86 -19.00 -5.37
CA PHE A 47 -3.97 -18.26 -4.79
C PHE A 47 -5.08 -18.07 -5.83
N HIS A 48 -6.33 -18.29 -5.43
CA HIS A 48 -7.51 -18.07 -6.26
C HIS A 48 -8.20 -16.73 -5.93
N GLY A 49 -8.90 -16.16 -6.91
CA GLY A 49 -9.66 -14.92 -6.75
C GLY A 49 -8.78 -13.66 -6.71
N TRP A 50 -9.26 -12.61 -6.02
CA TRP A 50 -8.56 -11.32 -5.97
C TRP A 50 -7.19 -11.39 -5.25
N TYR A 51 -7.01 -12.38 -4.38
CA TYR A 51 -5.75 -12.63 -3.68
C TYR A 51 -4.62 -13.08 -4.61
N ALA A 52 -4.93 -13.65 -5.79
CA ALA A 52 -3.93 -14.06 -6.78
C ALA A 52 -3.05 -12.90 -7.25
N ALA A 53 -3.67 -11.74 -7.46
CA ALA A 53 -2.98 -10.53 -7.88
C ALA A 53 -2.13 -9.91 -6.76
N VAL A 54 -2.57 -10.07 -5.50
CA VAL A 54 -1.88 -9.52 -4.32
C VAL A 54 -0.74 -10.42 -3.86
N ALA A 55 -0.89 -11.74 -4.00
CA ALA A 55 0.10 -12.73 -3.64
C ALA A 55 1.35 -12.68 -4.53
N LYS A 56 1.20 -12.22 -5.78
CA LYS A 56 2.32 -11.76 -6.60
C LYS A 56 2.79 -10.40 -6.08
N THR A 57 3.57 -10.44 -5.00
CA THR A 57 4.12 -9.28 -4.28
C THR A 57 4.71 -8.22 -5.21
N GLY A 58 5.36 -8.63 -6.31
CA GLY A 58 5.88 -7.74 -7.33
C GLY A 58 4.80 -6.90 -8.04
N VAL A 59 3.70 -7.52 -8.46
CA VAL A 59 2.59 -6.83 -9.14
C VAL A 59 1.90 -5.85 -8.22
N ALA A 60 1.64 -6.24 -6.97
CA ALA A 60 1.05 -5.35 -5.97
C ALA A 60 1.92 -4.11 -5.71
N ALA A 61 3.24 -4.28 -5.60
CA ALA A 61 4.18 -3.17 -5.40
C ALA A 61 4.22 -2.22 -6.61
N ILE A 62 4.14 -2.73 -7.85
CA ILE A 62 4.06 -1.92 -9.07
C ILE A 62 2.78 -1.07 -9.07
N VAL A 63 1.63 -1.65 -8.75
CA VAL A 63 0.34 -0.95 -8.74
C VAL A 63 0.32 0.15 -7.68
N VAL A 64 0.73 -0.15 -6.45
CA VAL A 64 0.76 0.85 -5.36
C VAL A 64 1.80 1.94 -5.66
N GLY A 65 2.97 1.57 -6.14
CA GLY A 65 4.05 2.52 -6.46
C GLY A 65 3.67 3.48 -7.59
N SER A 66 3.08 2.97 -8.68
CA SER A 66 2.60 3.80 -9.79
C SER A 66 1.46 4.74 -9.38
N ALA A 67 0.51 4.26 -8.58
CA ALA A 67 -0.55 5.10 -8.03
C ALA A 67 0.03 6.24 -7.17
N ALA A 68 0.98 5.95 -6.28
CA ALA A 68 1.64 6.98 -5.46
C ALA A 68 2.35 8.04 -6.31
N ILE A 69 3.06 7.64 -7.37
CA ILE A 69 3.71 8.57 -8.31
C ILE A 69 2.67 9.46 -8.99
N ILE A 70 1.56 8.89 -9.50
CA ILE A 70 0.50 9.65 -10.14
C ILE A 70 -0.09 10.68 -9.17
N ILE A 71 -0.37 10.28 -7.93
CA ILE A 71 -0.89 11.17 -6.89
C ILE A 71 0.11 12.31 -6.62
N SER A 72 1.40 12.00 -6.50
CA SER A 72 2.44 13.02 -6.32
C SER A 72 2.47 14.02 -7.48
N LEU A 73 2.35 13.55 -8.73
CA LEU A 73 2.31 14.42 -9.90
C LEU A 73 1.08 15.36 -9.87
N PHE A 74 -0.10 14.83 -9.53
CA PHE A 74 -1.30 15.66 -9.36
C PHE A 74 -1.15 16.69 -8.25
N GLY A 75 -0.50 16.34 -7.14
CA GLY A 75 -0.17 17.29 -6.08
C GLY A 75 0.80 18.39 -6.55
N CYS A 76 1.84 18.04 -7.30
CA CYS A 76 2.76 19.02 -7.87
C CYS A 76 2.07 20.01 -8.83
N LEU A 77 1.07 19.56 -9.59
CA LEU A 77 0.28 20.43 -10.47
C LEU A 77 -0.50 21.51 -9.70
N LEU A 78 -0.79 21.30 -8.41
CA LEU A 78 -1.41 22.32 -7.55
C LEU A 78 -0.45 23.48 -7.26
N PHE A 79 0.87 23.23 -7.18
CA PHE A 79 1.86 24.29 -7.05
C PHE A 79 2.04 25.10 -8.35
N CYS A 80 1.99 24.44 -9.51
CA CYS A 80 2.29 25.10 -10.79
C CYS A 80 1.14 25.97 -11.34
N ARG A 81 -0.09 25.79 -10.87
CA ARG A 81 -1.27 26.38 -11.53
C ARG A 81 -1.88 27.54 -10.74
N SER A 82 -1.29 28.73 -10.85
CA SER A 82 -1.84 30.02 -10.38
C SER A 82 -3.09 30.52 -11.17
N GLY A 83 -3.77 29.66 -11.93
CA GLY A 83 -4.89 30.04 -12.80
C GLY A 83 -6.28 29.84 -12.17
N LYS A 84 -7.19 30.80 -12.40
CA LYS A 84 -8.51 30.95 -11.73
C LYS A 84 -9.56 29.85 -12.00
N CYS A 85 -9.41 28.96 -12.97
CA CYS A 85 -10.45 27.96 -13.33
C CYS A 85 -10.07 26.48 -13.10
N CYS A 86 -8.79 26.11 -13.17
CA CYS A 86 -8.39 24.70 -13.07
C CYS A 86 -7.93 24.27 -11.67
N GLY A 87 -7.71 25.20 -10.74
CA GLY A 87 -7.26 24.89 -9.38
C GLY A 87 -8.30 24.13 -8.56
N GLY A 88 -9.58 24.47 -8.71
CA GLY A 88 -10.67 23.86 -7.93
C GLY A 88 -10.87 22.37 -8.25
N LEU A 89 -11.04 22.02 -9.53
CA LEU A 89 -11.25 20.63 -9.94
C LEU A 89 -10.04 19.75 -9.64
N THR A 90 -8.82 20.24 -9.90
CA THR A 90 -7.58 19.52 -9.58
C THR A 90 -7.46 19.27 -8.08
N LYS A 91 -7.83 20.25 -7.24
CA LYS A 91 -7.85 20.11 -5.78
C LYS A 91 -8.84 19.05 -5.32
N VAL A 92 -10.06 19.03 -5.87
CA VAL A 92 -11.08 18.02 -5.54
C VAL A 92 -10.60 16.62 -5.92
N VAL A 93 -10.07 16.45 -7.14
CA VAL A 93 -9.53 15.16 -7.60
C VAL A 93 -8.38 14.71 -6.72
N PHE A 94 -7.45 15.61 -6.39
CA PHE A 94 -6.31 15.30 -5.53
C PHE A 94 -6.75 14.88 -4.11
N ILE A 95 -7.70 15.61 -3.50
CA ILE A 95 -8.26 15.24 -2.19
C ILE A 95 -8.89 13.85 -2.25
N PHE A 96 -9.68 13.55 -3.28
CA PHE A 96 -10.29 12.23 -3.44
C PHE A 96 -9.23 11.13 -3.58
N LEU A 97 -8.18 11.36 -4.36
CA LEU A 97 -7.06 10.43 -4.51
C LEU A 97 -6.30 10.21 -3.20
N LEU A 98 -6.10 11.26 -2.39
CA LEU A 98 -5.48 11.13 -1.05
C LEU A 98 -6.34 10.35 -0.08
N ILE A 99 -7.67 10.53 -0.09
CA ILE A 99 -8.57 9.73 0.74
C ILE A 99 -8.46 8.25 0.36
N LEU A 100 -8.48 7.96 -0.94
CA LEU A 100 -8.34 6.59 -1.43
C LEU A 100 -6.97 6.00 -1.05
N LEU A 101 -5.89 6.77 -1.20
CA LEU A 101 -4.55 6.36 -0.79
C LEU A 101 -4.50 6.06 0.72
N ALA A 102 -5.00 6.97 1.56
CA ALA A 102 -5.04 6.78 3.00
C ALA A 102 -5.83 5.52 3.39
N ALA A 103 -6.99 5.29 2.78
CA ALA A 103 -7.80 4.09 3.02
C ALA A 103 -7.05 2.81 2.62
N VAL A 104 -6.42 2.79 1.44
CA VAL A 104 -5.60 1.65 0.98
C VAL A 104 -4.42 1.40 1.91
N MET A 105 -3.72 2.44 2.36
CA MET A 105 -2.57 2.31 3.26
C MET A 105 -2.97 1.82 4.65
N ILE A 106 -4.11 2.25 5.18
CA ILE A 106 -4.69 1.70 6.42
C ILE A 106 -5.00 0.22 6.26
N LEU A 107 -5.65 -0.18 5.15
CA LEU A 107 -5.95 -1.58 4.88
C LEU A 107 -4.67 -2.41 4.80
N ILE A 108 -3.66 -1.96 4.04
CA ILE A 108 -2.37 -2.64 3.95
C ILE A 108 -1.72 -2.78 5.33
N GLY A 109 -1.77 -1.73 6.17
CA GLY A 109 -1.24 -1.75 7.52
C GLY A 109 -1.94 -2.78 8.42
N ILE A 110 -3.27 -2.77 8.43
CA ILE A 110 -4.08 -3.74 9.20
C ILE A 110 -3.81 -5.16 8.71
N PHE A 111 -3.86 -5.41 7.40
CA PHE A 111 -3.58 -6.73 6.83
C PHE A 111 -2.17 -7.21 7.18
N SER A 112 -1.16 -6.33 7.10
CA SER A 112 0.23 -6.67 7.46
C SER A 112 0.35 -7.06 8.92
N ILE A 113 -0.34 -6.36 9.83
CA ILE A 113 -0.39 -6.73 11.26
C ILE A 113 -1.05 -8.10 11.43
N LEU A 114 -2.21 -8.33 10.79
CA LEU A 114 -2.92 -9.62 10.89
C LEU A 114 -2.07 -10.78 10.37
N LEU A 115 -1.29 -10.58 9.30
CA LEU A 115 -0.35 -11.57 8.79
C LEU A 115 0.87 -11.75 9.70
N ALA A 116 1.35 -10.67 10.34
CA ALA A 116 2.43 -10.74 11.32
C ALA A 116 2.03 -11.55 12.58
N LEU A 117 0.74 -11.70 12.89
CA LEU A 117 0.30 -12.59 13.98
C LEU A 117 0.51 -14.08 13.65
N GLY A 118 0.71 -14.43 12.37
CA GLY A 118 1.04 -15.78 11.93
C GLY A 118 0.02 -16.83 12.42
N PRO A 119 0.45 -17.88 13.15
CA PRO A 119 -0.44 -18.91 13.69
C PRO A 119 -1.54 -18.39 14.63
N SER A 120 -1.29 -17.28 15.32
CA SER A 120 -2.23 -16.63 16.24
C SER A 120 -3.13 -15.61 15.52
N GLY A 121 -2.98 -15.46 14.20
CA GLY A 121 -3.78 -14.58 13.37
C GLY A 121 -5.22 -15.08 13.18
N PRO A 122 -6.03 -14.30 12.46
CA PRO A 122 -7.43 -14.64 12.23
C PRO A 122 -7.57 -15.91 11.37
N SER A 123 -8.59 -16.72 11.67
CA SER A 123 -8.83 -18.01 11.01
C SER A 123 -9.01 -17.88 9.49
N TRP A 124 -9.61 -16.78 9.02
CA TRP A 124 -9.80 -16.55 7.58
C TRP A 124 -8.46 -16.48 6.83
N ALA A 125 -7.43 -15.82 7.39
CA ALA A 125 -6.14 -15.69 6.73
C ALA A 125 -5.47 -17.06 6.63
N LYS A 126 -5.51 -17.82 7.73
CA LYS A 126 -4.99 -19.19 7.77
C LYS A 126 -5.69 -20.10 6.77
N ASN A 127 -7.02 -20.00 6.64
CA ASN A 127 -7.80 -20.77 5.67
C ASN A 127 -7.45 -20.38 4.22
N THR A 128 -7.30 -19.09 3.92
CA THR A 128 -6.87 -18.65 2.57
C THR A 128 -5.50 -19.21 2.20
N PHE A 129 -4.54 -19.19 3.13
CA PHE A 129 -3.23 -19.81 2.90
C PHE A 129 -3.32 -21.34 2.74
N ARG A 130 -4.21 -21.99 3.49
CA ARG A 130 -4.44 -23.43 3.38
C ARG A 130 -5.04 -23.81 2.04
N ASP A 131 -6.06 -23.07 1.59
CA ASP A 131 -6.73 -23.35 0.33
C ASP A 131 -5.76 -23.15 -0.84
N ALA A 132 -4.95 -22.08 -0.81
CA ALA A 132 -3.88 -21.87 -1.79
C ALA A 132 -2.81 -22.96 -1.73
N TRP A 133 -2.45 -23.44 -0.53
CA TRP A 133 -1.53 -24.56 -0.36
C TRP A 133 -2.07 -25.85 -0.97
N LEU A 134 -3.29 -26.24 -0.61
CA LEU A 134 -3.96 -27.44 -1.12
C LEU A 134 -4.07 -27.41 -2.65
N ASP A 135 -4.40 -26.25 -3.21
CA ASP A 135 -4.48 -26.09 -4.64
C ASP A 135 -3.10 -26.19 -5.32
N THR A 136 -2.06 -25.59 -4.72
CA THR A 136 -0.67 -25.74 -5.18
C THR A 136 -0.22 -27.19 -5.15
N VAL A 137 -0.50 -27.92 -4.06
CA VAL A 137 -0.17 -29.35 -3.94
C VAL A 137 -0.85 -30.18 -5.03
N LYS A 138 -2.09 -29.82 -5.39
CA LYS A 138 -2.88 -30.54 -6.39
C LYS A 138 -2.44 -30.24 -7.83
N ASN A 139 -2.23 -28.95 -8.15
CA ASN A 139 -2.00 -28.50 -9.51
C ASN A 139 -0.51 -28.42 -9.87
N ASP A 140 0.34 -28.05 -8.90
CA ASP A 140 1.76 -27.77 -9.08
C ASP A 140 2.61 -28.42 -7.95
N PRO A 141 2.60 -29.76 -7.81
CA PRO A 141 3.25 -30.45 -6.69
C PRO A 141 4.76 -30.19 -6.60
N SER A 142 5.42 -29.90 -7.73
CA SER A 142 6.85 -29.54 -7.76
C SER A 142 7.14 -28.22 -7.04
N VAL A 143 6.23 -27.26 -7.12
CA VAL A 143 6.34 -25.96 -6.42
C VAL A 143 6.17 -26.17 -4.93
N ALA A 144 5.18 -26.96 -4.52
CA ALA A 144 4.99 -27.34 -3.12
C ALA A 144 6.21 -28.10 -2.56
N CYS A 145 6.79 -29.06 -3.29
CA CYS A 145 8.07 -29.70 -2.90
C CYS A 145 9.19 -28.68 -2.72
N GLY A 146 9.28 -27.69 -3.62
CA GLY A 146 10.28 -26.62 -3.57
C GLY A 146 10.16 -25.79 -2.30
N ILE A 147 8.93 -25.45 -1.89
CA ILE A 147 8.65 -24.71 -0.65
C ILE A 147 9.01 -25.57 0.58
N GLU A 148 8.59 -26.83 0.63
CA GLU A 148 8.94 -27.75 1.73
C GLU A 148 10.46 -27.84 1.90
N LYS A 149 11.20 -27.96 0.80
CA LYS A 149 12.67 -28.00 0.78
C LYS A 149 13.29 -26.67 1.21
N GLN A 150 12.83 -25.54 0.67
CA GLN A 150 13.38 -24.22 0.93
C GLN A 150 13.21 -23.81 2.40
N TYR A 151 12.06 -24.12 2.99
CA TYR A 151 11.70 -23.73 4.36
C TYR A 151 11.85 -24.86 5.38
N SER A 152 12.34 -26.04 4.96
CA SER A 152 12.52 -27.23 5.82
C SER A 152 11.26 -27.56 6.63
N CYS A 153 10.12 -27.57 5.95
CA CYS A 153 8.79 -27.79 6.51
C CYS A 153 8.08 -28.94 5.81
N THR A 154 7.01 -29.46 6.40
CA THR A 154 6.24 -30.58 5.83
C THR A 154 4.75 -30.34 6.03
N GLY A 155 3.96 -30.47 4.96
CA GLY A 155 2.53 -30.21 4.97
C GLY A 155 2.19 -28.77 5.39
N PHE A 156 0.89 -28.48 5.56
CA PHE A 156 0.47 -27.14 5.95
C PHE A 156 0.61 -26.89 7.45
N TYR A 157 0.16 -27.84 8.28
CA TYR A 157 0.17 -27.76 9.74
C TYR A 157 1.38 -28.49 10.37
N SER A 158 1.74 -28.12 11.60
CA SER A 158 2.88 -28.72 12.32
C SER A 158 2.68 -30.17 12.76
N ASN A 159 1.45 -30.67 12.71
CA ASN A 159 1.08 -32.02 13.12
C ASN A 159 0.61 -32.90 11.94
N THR A 160 0.66 -32.39 10.72
CA THR A 160 0.21 -33.12 9.53
C THR A 160 1.37 -33.93 8.96
N ASN A 161 1.52 -35.16 9.46
CA ASN A 161 2.34 -36.14 8.78
C ASN A 161 1.66 -36.53 7.47
N CYS A 162 2.45 -36.64 6.40
CA CYS A 162 1.95 -37.04 5.08
C CYS A 162 1.32 -38.45 5.06
N SER A 163 1.56 -39.25 6.10
CA SER A 163 0.89 -40.53 6.32
C SER A 163 -0.56 -40.39 6.78
N THR A 164 -0.90 -39.35 7.56
CA THR A 164 -2.26 -39.16 8.12
C THR A 164 -3.09 -38.16 7.32
N THR A 165 -2.45 -37.22 6.63
CA THR A 165 -3.11 -36.22 5.77
C THR A 165 -2.39 -36.14 4.41
N PRO A 166 -2.48 -37.19 3.58
CA PRO A 166 -1.77 -37.25 2.30
C PRO A 166 -2.19 -36.15 1.31
N GLN A 167 -3.38 -35.58 1.50
CA GLN A 167 -3.90 -34.49 0.65
C GLN A 167 -3.16 -33.16 0.86
N GLU A 168 -2.52 -32.97 2.01
CA GLU A 168 -1.78 -31.75 2.32
C GLU A 168 -0.30 -31.85 1.93
N CYS A 169 0.13 -33.00 1.40
CA CYS A 169 1.51 -33.26 1.02
C CYS A 169 1.66 -33.51 -0.48
N PRO A 170 2.61 -32.85 -1.15
CA PRO A 170 2.93 -33.13 -2.55
C PRO A 170 3.46 -34.56 -2.76
N GLN A 171 2.92 -35.26 -3.76
CA GLN A 171 3.36 -36.61 -4.12
C GLN A 171 4.70 -36.55 -4.86
N GLY A 172 5.63 -37.47 -4.53
CA GLY A 172 6.91 -37.59 -5.22
C GLY A 172 8.04 -36.71 -4.67
N CYS A 173 7.82 -35.96 -3.58
CA CYS A 173 8.91 -35.34 -2.81
C CYS A 173 9.60 -36.41 -1.94
N SER A 174 10.24 -37.39 -2.57
CA SER A 174 10.92 -38.51 -1.90
C SER A 174 12.19 -38.03 -1.21
N GLY A 175 12.12 -37.67 0.07
CA GLY A 175 13.33 -37.50 0.88
C GLY A 175 13.21 -36.70 2.17
N TYR A 176 12.22 -35.82 2.32
CA TYR A 176 12.12 -34.93 3.49
C TYR A 176 11.07 -35.43 4.48
N ASN A 177 11.42 -36.54 5.13
CA ASN A 177 10.66 -37.11 6.23
C ASN A 177 10.59 -36.09 7.40
N SER A 178 9.35 -35.76 7.77
CA SER A 178 8.95 -35.34 9.12
C SER A 178 9.67 -34.12 9.71
N SER A 179 9.55 -32.95 9.07
CA SER A 179 9.74 -31.71 9.84
C SER A 179 8.64 -31.61 10.90
N ARG A 180 9.01 -31.29 12.15
CA ARG A 180 8.02 -31.01 13.21
C ARG A 180 7.23 -29.72 12.96
N ASN A 181 7.65 -28.93 11.97
CA ASN A 181 7.08 -27.62 11.68
C ASN A 181 6.30 -27.67 10.37
N GLY A 182 5.05 -27.18 10.43
CA GLY A 182 4.20 -27.02 9.26
C GLY A 182 4.65 -25.84 8.42
N CYS A 183 4.46 -25.92 7.11
CA CYS A 183 4.88 -24.86 6.21
C CYS A 183 4.24 -23.51 6.53
N PHE A 184 2.99 -23.47 6.99
CA PHE A 184 2.38 -22.21 7.40
C PHE A 184 3.19 -21.48 8.48
N GLN A 185 3.67 -22.22 9.49
CA GLN A 185 4.46 -21.63 10.58
C GLN A 185 5.84 -21.19 10.10
N ALA A 186 6.51 -22.01 9.29
CA ALA A 186 7.82 -21.68 8.74
C ALA A 186 7.76 -20.43 7.84
N LEU A 187 6.79 -20.36 6.94
CA LEU A 187 6.59 -19.21 6.06
C LEU A 187 6.22 -17.97 6.90
N THR A 188 5.20 -18.02 7.75
CA THR A 188 4.80 -16.85 8.54
C THR A 188 5.91 -16.34 9.44
N THR A 189 6.73 -17.20 10.05
CA THR A 189 7.87 -16.78 10.87
C THR A 189 8.93 -16.03 10.06
N GLN A 190 9.21 -16.48 8.84
CA GLN A 190 10.17 -15.79 7.96
C GLN A 190 9.64 -14.43 7.48
N TYR A 191 8.35 -14.37 7.13
CA TYR A 191 7.73 -13.15 6.62
C TYR A 191 7.33 -12.15 7.72
N GLN A 192 7.17 -12.59 8.98
CA GLN A 192 6.92 -11.73 10.13
C GLN A 192 7.95 -10.58 10.25
N LYS A 193 9.21 -10.86 9.93
CA LYS A 193 10.29 -9.84 9.95
C LYS A 193 10.05 -8.70 8.96
N TRP A 194 9.29 -8.94 7.90
CA TRP A 194 8.99 -7.98 6.85
C TRP A 194 7.61 -7.33 7.02
N PHE A 195 6.63 -8.06 7.53
CA PHE A 195 5.27 -7.54 7.73
C PHE A 195 5.18 -6.46 8.81
N ILE A 196 5.98 -6.54 9.88
CA ILE A 196 5.99 -5.51 10.93
C ILE A 196 6.48 -4.15 10.39
N PRO A 197 7.66 -4.05 9.74
CA PRO A 197 8.08 -2.80 9.10
C PRO A 197 7.07 -2.28 8.07
N MET A 198 6.49 -3.17 7.26
CA MET A 198 5.49 -2.80 6.25
C MET A 198 4.24 -2.19 6.89
N ALA A 199 3.76 -2.76 8.00
CA ALA A 199 2.66 -2.19 8.77
C ALA A 199 3.00 -0.79 9.31
N CYS A 200 4.18 -0.62 9.89
CA CYS A 200 4.62 0.67 10.43
C CYS A 200 4.70 1.75 9.34
N VAL A 201 5.36 1.45 8.21
CA VAL A 201 5.52 2.40 7.10
C VAL A 201 4.16 2.76 6.49
N SER A 202 3.28 1.78 6.30
CA SER A 202 1.97 2.03 5.69
C SER A 202 1.06 2.87 6.58
N LEU A 203 1.00 2.59 7.88
CA LEU A 203 0.22 3.37 8.84
C LEU A 203 0.80 4.79 9.00
N ALA A 204 2.12 4.94 9.05
CA ALA A 204 2.76 6.25 9.09
C ALA A 204 2.40 7.09 7.85
N ALA A 205 2.49 6.50 6.65
CA ALA A 205 2.11 7.17 5.41
C ALA A 205 0.61 7.54 5.37
N ALA A 206 -0.27 6.69 5.94
CA ALA A 206 -1.69 7.01 6.07
C ALA A 206 -1.92 8.22 6.98
N VAL A 207 -1.26 8.28 8.14
CA VAL A 207 -1.36 9.43 9.06
C VAL A 207 -0.85 10.70 8.39
N LEU A 208 0.29 10.64 7.70
CA LEU A 208 0.82 11.78 6.94
C LEU A 208 -0.15 12.24 5.83
N SER A 209 -0.80 11.31 5.15
CA SER A 209 -1.82 11.62 4.12
C SER A 209 -3.02 12.35 4.71
N ILE A 210 -3.47 11.95 5.91
CA ILE A 210 -4.58 12.61 6.62
C ILE A 210 -4.17 14.02 7.07
N ILE A 211 -2.95 14.18 7.58
CA ILE A 211 -2.42 15.49 7.96
C ILE A 211 -2.36 16.41 6.73
N ASP A 212 -1.84 15.92 5.60
CA ASP A 212 -1.80 16.69 4.35
C ASP A 212 -3.20 17.09 3.89
N LEU A 213 -4.17 16.16 3.96
CA LEU A 213 -5.56 16.43 3.63
C LEU A 213 -6.19 17.52 4.52
N LEU A 214 -5.93 17.50 5.83
CA LEU A 214 -6.40 18.53 6.76
C LEU A 214 -5.77 19.90 6.43
N LEU A 215 -4.47 19.93 6.15
CA LEU A 215 -3.78 21.16 5.75
C LEU A 215 -4.29 21.71 4.41
N MET A 216 -4.61 20.83 3.45
CA MET A 216 -5.20 21.21 2.17
C MET A 216 -6.61 21.79 2.31
N CYS A 217 -7.38 21.36 3.30
CA CYS A 217 -8.67 21.98 3.65
C CYS A 217 -8.47 23.39 4.23
N CYS A 218 -7.39 23.63 4.96
CA CYS A 218 -7.05 24.94 5.54
C CYS A 218 -6.47 25.93 4.52
N ILE A 219 -5.87 25.45 3.42
CA ILE A 219 -5.40 26.30 2.31
C ILE A 219 -6.63 26.83 1.55
N GLY A 220 -7.08 28.03 1.90
CA GLY A 220 -8.19 28.72 1.26
C GLY A 220 -7.94 29.02 -0.23
N PRO A 221 -8.99 29.23 -1.03
CA PRO A 221 -8.81 29.67 -2.41
C PRO A 221 -8.11 31.03 -2.44
N ILE A 222 -7.02 31.13 -3.21
CA ILE A 222 -6.14 32.31 -3.39
C ILE A 222 -6.88 33.55 -3.95
N GLY A 223 -8.22 33.53 -4.06
CA GLY A 223 -9.00 34.58 -4.75
C GLY A 223 -9.87 35.47 -3.86
N ALA A 224 -9.84 35.36 -2.53
CA ALA A 224 -10.73 36.13 -1.68
C ALA A 224 -10.20 37.54 -1.31
N GLU A 225 -8.87 37.74 -1.23
CA GLU A 225 -8.30 39.04 -0.86
C GLU A 225 -8.17 40.04 -2.02
N ASP A 226 -7.98 39.58 -3.27
CA ASP A 226 -7.84 40.49 -4.41
C ASP A 226 -9.14 41.26 -4.76
N ARG A 227 -10.31 40.81 -4.28
CA ARG A 227 -11.56 41.53 -4.49
C ARG A 227 -11.77 42.70 -3.52
N TYR A 228 -11.03 42.75 -2.41
CA TYR A 228 -11.13 43.87 -1.47
C TYR A 228 -10.15 45.00 -1.84
N GLY A 229 -8.94 44.66 -2.28
CA GLY A 229 -7.93 45.65 -2.73
C GLY A 229 -8.26 46.34 -4.07
N SER A 230 -8.88 45.63 -5.01
CA SER A 230 -9.24 46.22 -6.32
C SER A 230 -10.44 47.17 -6.24
N ARG A 231 -11.31 47.07 -5.23
CA ARG A 231 -12.44 47.99 -5.06
C ARG A 231 -12.00 49.35 -4.51
N THR A 232 -11.00 49.38 -3.63
CA THR A 232 -10.47 50.64 -3.08
C THR A 232 -9.75 51.49 -4.13
N ASP A 233 -9.08 50.87 -5.10
CA ASP A 233 -8.43 51.60 -6.19
C ASP A 233 -9.40 52.15 -7.24
N TYR A 234 -10.57 51.54 -7.41
CA TYR A 234 -11.59 52.03 -8.35
C TYR A 234 -12.30 53.29 -7.82
N TYR A 235 -12.50 53.39 -6.51
CA TYR A 235 -13.09 54.60 -5.90
C TYR A 235 -12.09 55.74 -5.73
N SER A 236 -10.79 55.47 -5.49
CA SER A 236 -9.79 56.54 -5.34
C SER A 236 -9.48 57.29 -6.65
N ARG A 237 -9.64 56.63 -7.82
CA ARG A 237 -9.50 57.30 -9.13
C ARG A 237 -10.70 58.13 -9.55
N ARG A 238 -11.91 57.82 -9.07
CA ARG A 238 -13.12 58.61 -9.37
C ARG A 238 -13.29 59.85 -8.48
N ALA A 239 -12.60 59.91 -7.34
CA ALA A 239 -12.62 61.07 -6.46
C ALA A 239 -11.63 62.19 -6.88
N LYS A 240 -10.90 62.01 -7.99
CA LYS A 240 -9.92 62.98 -8.53
C LYS A 240 -10.36 63.63 -9.86
N VAL A 241 -11.66 63.62 -10.17
CA VAL A 241 -12.22 64.34 -11.35
C VAL A 241 -13.28 65.30 -10.86
#